data_AF-A0A8X6X1J6-F1
#
_entry.id   AF-A0A8X6X1J6-F1
#
_cell.length_a   1.000
_cell.length_b   1.000
_cell.length_c   1.000
_cell.angle_alpha   90.00
_cell.angle_beta   90.00
_cell.angle_gamma   90.00
#
_symmetry.space_group_name_H-M   'P 1'
#
loop_
_entity.id
_entity.type
_entity.pdbx_description
1 polymer ?
#
loop_
_entity_poly.entity_id
_entity_poly.type
_entity_poly.pdbx_seq_one_letter_code
_entity_poly.pdbx_strand_id
1 'polypeptide(L)'
;MAEKRLERYVKSLERSKRLFDYERVFENWLEEDIIEKFNLRGWECSHKLLELNNSDEETKVVPVLGLNWNLPSDTLSIDVKYFSEEKGTPVTKRQVLSAVHRIFDPIGFTCPITLTPKLLLQECWRMGISRDVELPLEMRIKFENWKLRIPLLKELSIPRYLLKNSSPYAKVTMHIFCDASQSAYAACVFIITEFENNISCEFFQARNSEQIVGTVKKDFSKVRKASSIKEGDIVLLGSKRINWPLSNVKKIYTGIVHVVEIQTKNGTFLRPVQRLYLLEVGESGNFPFPGEESTPSVASLSFNRELPSVPDPVPNQN
;
A
#
# COMPACT_ATOMS: atom_id res chain seq x y z
N MET A 1 -29.41 -5.94 -13.20
CA MET A 1 -29.88 -6.07 -11.79
C MET A 1 -30.03 -4.71 -11.09
N ALA A 2 -29.11 -3.77 -11.31
CA ALA A 2 -29.20 -2.41 -10.76
C ALA A 2 -30.38 -1.60 -11.32
N GLU A 3 -30.62 -1.68 -12.62
CA GLU A 3 -31.72 -0.99 -13.31
C GLU A 3 -33.10 -1.40 -12.76
N LYS A 4 -33.38 -2.70 -12.67
CA LYS A 4 -34.61 -3.23 -12.02
C LYS A 4 -34.75 -2.86 -10.53
N ARG A 5 -33.66 -2.50 -9.84
CA ARG A 5 -33.72 -1.98 -8.46
C ARG A 5 -34.05 -0.48 -8.47
N LEU A 6 -33.43 0.28 -9.36
CA LEU A 6 -33.70 1.69 -9.58
C LEU A 6 -35.17 1.92 -9.95
N GLU A 7 -35.69 1.20 -10.95
CA GLU A 7 -37.08 1.30 -11.37
C GLU A 7 -38.08 0.98 -10.25
N ARG A 8 -37.78 0.01 -9.39
CA ARG A 8 -38.60 -0.30 -8.22
C ARG A 8 -38.58 0.82 -7.20
N TYR A 9 -37.43 1.44 -7.01
CA TYR A 9 -37.26 2.55 -6.07
C TYR A 9 -37.99 3.80 -6.57
N VAL A 10 -37.86 4.12 -7.85
CA VAL A 10 -38.58 5.22 -8.52
C VAL A 10 -40.09 5.01 -8.38
N LYS A 11 -40.62 3.83 -8.74
CA LYS A 11 -42.05 3.50 -8.57
C LYS A 11 -42.52 3.57 -7.10
N SER A 12 -41.65 3.23 -6.15
CA SER A 12 -41.96 3.35 -4.72
C SER A 12 -42.03 4.82 -4.29
N LEU A 13 -41.15 5.66 -4.80
CA LEU A 13 -41.09 7.09 -4.52
C LEU A 13 -42.28 7.83 -5.15
N GLU A 14 -42.66 7.48 -6.37
CA GLU A 14 -43.87 7.97 -7.05
C GLU A 14 -45.13 7.66 -6.24
N ARG A 15 -45.28 6.41 -5.78
CA ARG A 15 -46.40 5.98 -4.93
C ARG A 15 -46.47 6.77 -3.62
N SER A 16 -45.31 7.10 -3.05
CA SER A 16 -45.23 7.91 -1.83
C SER A 16 -45.39 9.41 -2.05
N LYS A 17 -45.55 9.87 -3.32
CA LYS A 17 -45.56 11.27 -3.76
C LYS A 17 -44.30 12.09 -3.37
N ARG A 18 -43.23 11.41 -2.96
CA ARG A 18 -41.96 12.05 -2.57
C ARG A 18 -40.99 12.21 -3.73
N LEU A 19 -41.25 11.59 -4.89
CA LEU A 19 -40.33 11.67 -6.04
C LEU A 19 -40.04 13.13 -6.42
N PHE A 20 -41.08 13.97 -6.45
CA PHE A 20 -40.96 15.39 -6.76
C PHE A 20 -40.10 16.16 -5.74
N ASP A 21 -40.15 15.77 -4.46
CA ASP A 21 -39.30 16.38 -3.43
C ASP A 21 -37.82 16.00 -3.63
N TYR A 22 -37.54 14.77 -4.07
CA TYR A 22 -36.17 14.33 -4.36
C TYR A 22 -35.62 14.96 -5.65
N GLU A 23 -36.43 15.07 -6.70
CA GLU A 23 -36.06 15.79 -7.92
C GLU A 23 -35.74 17.25 -7.63
N ARG A 24 -36.61 17.93 -6.86
CA ARG A 24 -36.37 19.32 -6.44
C ARG A 24 -35.12 19.46 -5.56
N VAL A 25 -34.87 18.53 -4.64
CA VAL A 25 -33.63 18.56 -3.84
C VAL A 25 -32.39 18.37 -4.72
N PHE A 26 -32.46 17.48 -5.72
CA PHE A 26 -31.36 17.23 -6.63
C PHE A 26 -31.10 18.43 -7.56
N GLU A 27 -32.16 19.08 -8.06
CA GLU A 27 -32.08 20.32 -8.84
C GLU A 27 -31.55 21.48 -8.01
N ASN A 28 -32.05 21.67 -6.78
CA ASN A 28 -31.51 22.66 -5.86
C ASN A 28 -30.02 22.42 -5.57
N TRP A 29 -29.60 21.17 -5.35
CA TRP A 29 -28.19 20.84 -5.14
C TRP A 29 -27.32 21.04 -6.39
N LEU A 30 -27.89 20.93 -7.59
CA LEU A 30 -27.23 21.27 -8.85
C LEU A 30 -27.11 22.79 -9.04
N GLU A 31 -28.14 23.54 -8.67
CA GLU A 31 -28.14 25.02 -8.75
C GLU A 31 -27.24 25.65 -7.68
N GLU A 32 -27.13 25.03 -6.51
CA GLU A 32 -26.27 25.45 -5.41
C GLU A 32 -24.82 24.91 -5.55
N ASP A 33 -24.46 24.28 -6.67
CA ASP A 33 -23.15 23.64 -6.93
C ASP A 33 -22.71 22.63 -5.83
N ILE A 34 -23.66 22.08 -5.07
CA ILE A 34 -23.42 21.03 -4.06
C ILE A 34 -23.06 19.71 -4.75
N ILE A 35 -23.68 19.45 -5.90
CA ILE A 35 -23.37 18.31 -6.76
C ILE A 35 -23.18 18.79 -8.21
N GLU A 36 -22.10 18.36 -8.85
CA GLU A 36 -21.90 18.62 -10.27
C GLU A 36 -22.66 17.59 -11.12
N LYS A 37 -23.20 18.03 -12.26
CA LYS A 37 -23.77 17.13 -13.27
C LYS A 37 -22.67 16.16 -13.72
N PHE A 38 -22.88 14.88 -13.47
CA PHE A 38 -21.90 13.84 -13.78
C PHE A 38 -21.51 13.87 -15.26
N ASN A 39 -20.32 14.40 -15.55
CA ASN A 39 -19.88 14.61 -16.91
C ASN A 39 -19.43 13.28 -17.52
N LEU A 40 -20.37 12.58 -18.17
CA LEU A 40 -20.11 11.32 -18.86
C LEU A 40 -19.10 11.45 -20.01
N ARG A 41 -18.71 12.68 -20.42
CA ARG A 41 -17.64 12.89 -21.42
C ARG A 41 -16.26 12.49 -20.91
N GLY A 42 -16.07 12.34 -19.60
CA GLY A 42 -14.85 11.78 -19.01
C GLY A 42 -14.81 10.25 -19.01
N TRP A 43 -15.87 9.58 -19.46
CA TRP A 43 -16.00 8.12 -19.41
C TRP A 43 -15.93 7.54 -20.82
N GLU A 44 -14.80 6.92 -21.11
CA GLU A 44 -14.53 6.24 -22.37
C GLU A 44 -15.01 4.79 -22.27
N CYS A 45 -15.63 4.28 -23.34
CA CYS A 45 -16.05 2.88 -23.42
C CYS A 45 -15.57 2.25 -24.73
N SER A 46 -15.18 0.97 -24.67
CA SER A 46 -14.74 0.24 -25.86
C SER A 46 -15.87 0.06 -26.90
N HIS A 47 -17.14 0.08 -26.47
CA HIS A 47 -18.28 -0.15 -27.35
C HIS A 47 -18.58 1.03 -28.30
N LYS A 48 -18.27 2.28 -27.91
CA LYS A 48 -18.56 3.48 -28.72
C LYS A 48 -17.80 3.52 -30.05
N LEU A 49 -16.66 2.84 -30.13
CA LEU A 49 -15.82 2.74 -31.34
C LEU A 49 -16.39 1.75 -32.36
N LEU A 50 -17.25 0.81 -31.95
CA LEU A 50 -17.88 -0.16 -32.85
C LEU A 50 -19.04 0.46 -33.67
N GLU A 51 -19.60 1.58 -33.21
CA GLU A 51 -20.71 2.28 -33.88
C GLU A 51 -20.23 3.41 -34.79
N LEU A 52 -18.97 3.85 -34.67
CA LEU A 52 -18.38 4.96 -35.43
C LEU A 52 -17.38 4.41 -36.45
N ASN A 53 -17.88 3.70 -37.47
CA ASN A 53 -17.12 3.34 -38.68
C ASN A 53 -16.84 4.57 -39.57
N ASN A 54 -16.20 5.61 -39.04
CA ASN A 54 -15.79 6.77 -39.84
C ASN A 54 -14.31 7.07 -39.60
N SER A 55 -13.52 6.68 -40.61
CA SER A 55 -12.30 7.35 -41.06
C SER A 55 -11.43 7.94 -39.97
N ASP A 56 -10.69 7.07 -39.29
CA ASP A 56 -9.26 7.17 -38.99
C ASP A 56 -8.99 6.11 -37.90
N GLU A 57 -8.24 5.05 -38.23
CA GLU A 57 -7.78 4.03 -37.28
C GLU A 57 -6.73 4.61 -36.33
N GLU A 58 -7.02 5.76 -35.73
CA GLU A 58 -6.15 6.36 -34.75
C GLU A 58 -6.24 5.51 -33.47
N THR A 59 -5.10 4.97 -33.06
CA THR A 59 -4.94 4.15 -31.85
C THR A 59 -5.34 4.97 -30.61
N LYS A 60 -6.65 5.01 -30.31
CA LYS A 60 -7.17 5.73 -29.15
C LYS A 60 -6.73 5.00 -27.88
N VAL A 61 -5.68 5.53 -27.26
CA VAL A 61 -5.15 5.08 -25.97
C VAL A 61 -5.64 6.03 -24.89
N VAL A 62 -6.29 5.47 -23.87
CA VAL A 62 -6.82 6.23 -22.72
C VAL A 62 -6.10 5.80 -21.45
N PRO A 63 -5.59 6.74 -20.63
CA PRO A 63 -4.99 6.40 -19.36
C PRO A 63 -6.05 5.95 -18.35
N VAL A 64 -5.83 4.81 -17.70
CA VAL A 64 -6.71 4.23 -16.68
C VAL A 64 -5.87 3.78 -15.50
N LEU A 65 -6.01 4.47 -14.35
CA LEU A 65 -5.27 4.15 -13.12
C LEU A 65 -3.74 4.00 -13.33
N GLY A 66 -3.14 4.83 -14.19
CA GLY A 66 -1.70 4.75 -14.49
C GLY A 66 -1.30 3.68 -15.51
N LEU A 67 -2.27 2.95 -16.07
CA LEU A 67 -2.11 2.04 -17.21
C LEU A 67 -2.59 2.72 -18.49
N ASN A 68 -2.15 2.22 -19.64
CA ASN A 68 -2.65 2.59 -20.96
C ASN A 68 -3.70 1.59 -21.40
N TRP A 69 -4.92 2.06 -21.68
CA TRP A 69 -5.99 1.25 -22.26
C TRP A 69 -6.10 1.53 -23.75
N ASN A 70 -5.79 0.53 -24.57
CA ASN A 70 -6.07 0.56 -26.00
C ASN A 70 -7.54 0.18 -26.23
N LEU A 71 -8.35 1.14 -26.68
CA LEU A 71 -9.79 0.92 -26.86
C LEU A 71 -10.10 -0.06 -28.00
N PRO A 72 -9.52 0.08 -29.21
CA PRO A 72 -9.76 -0.87 -30.31
C PRO A 72 -9.46 -2.33 -29.96
N SER A 73 -8.31 -2.62 -29.34
CA SER A 73 -7.94 -4.00 -28.97
C SER A 73 -8.53 -4.46 -27.64
N ASP A 74 -9.05 -3.54 -26.84
CA ASP A 74 -9.49 -3.73 -25.45
C ASP A 74 -8.41 -4.35 -24.54
N THR A 75 -7.21 -3.78 -24.59
CA THR A 75 -6.04 -4.29 -23.85
C THR A 75 -5.41 -3.22 -22.96
N LEU A 76 -4.85 -3.65 -21.84
CA LEU A 76 -4.10 -2.83 -20.89
C LEU A 76 -2.60 -3.03 -21.08
N SER A 77 -1.85 -1.93 -21.07
CA SER A 77 -0.38 -1.91 -21.09
C SER A 77 0.15 -0.81 -20.17
N ILE A 78 1.48 -0.66 -20.07
CA ILE A 78 2.11 0.38 -19.24
C ILE A 78 2.91 1.34 -20.10
N ASP A 79 2.87 2.62 -19.73
CA ASP A 79 3.78 3.60 -20.29
C ASP A 79 5.16 3.52 -19.61
N VAL A 80 6.18 3.14 -20.37
CA VAL A 80 7.56 3.05 -19.89
C VAL A 80 8.45 4.21 -20.36
N LYS A 81 7.90 5.24 -21.01
CA LYS A 81 8.66 6.42 -21.48
C LYS A 81 9.46 7.10 -20.37
N TYR A 82 9.01 6.95 -19.12
CA TYR A 82 9.66 7.56 -17.99
C TYR A 82 11.02 6.93 -17.64
N PHE A 83 11.29 5.69 -18.08
CA PHE A 83 12.54 4.97 -17.81
C PHE A 83 13.64 5.21 -18.85
N SER A 84 13.33 5.88 -19.97
CA SER A 84 14.34 6.37 -20.91
C SER A 84 15.05 7.60 -20.33
N GLU A 85 16.38 7.62 -20.51
CA GLU A 85 17.23 8.81 -20.46
C GLU A 85 17.59 9.38 -19.07
N GLU A 86 18.39 8.62 -18.33
CA GLU A 86 19.48 9.24 -17.56
C GLU A 86 20.75 8.39 -17.75
N LYS A 87 21.47 8.62 -18.87
CA LYS A 87 22.81 8.08 -19.05
C LYS A 87 23.79 8.99 -18.31
N GLY A 88 24.60 8.43 -17.42
CA GLY A 88 25.71 9.14 -16.77
C GLY A 88 25.42 9.77 -15.41
N THR A 89 24.22 9.60 -14.83
CA THR A 89 23.97 10.00 -13.43
C THR A 89 24.38 8.87 -12.47
N PRO A 90 25.03 9.18 -11.33
CA PRO A 90 25.36 8.19 -10.32
C PRO A 90 24.07 7.56 -9.79
N VAL A 91 24.00 6.22 -9.78
CA VAL A 91 22.79 5.52 -9.33
C VAL A 91 22.67 5.64 -7.82
N THR A 92 21.65 6.33 -7.32
CA THR A 92 21.38 6.48 -5.89
C THR A 92 20.22 5.62 -5.40
N LYS A 93 20.16 5.36 -4.09
CA LYS A 93 18.99 4.71 -3.46
C LYS A 93 17.68 5.45 -3.76
N ARG A 94 17.71 6.79 -3.85
CA ARG A 94 16.55 7.61 -4.25
C ARG A 94 16.02 7.24 -5.64
N GLN A 95 16.91 7.00 -6.60
CA GLN A 95 16.52 6.60 -7.95
C GLN A 95 15.94 5.19 -7.97
N VAL A 96 16.49 4.24 -7.18
CA VAL A 96 15.89 2.90 -7.06
C VAL A 96 14.50 2.98 -6.45
N LEU A 97 14.33 3.75 -5.36
CA LEU A 97 13.02 3.97 -4.73
C LEU A 97 12.00 4.59 -5.71
N SER A 98 12.42 5.62 -6.44
CA SER A 98 11.61 6.24 -7.49
C SER A 98 11.19 5.23 -8.54
N ALA A 99 12.12 4.40 -9.02
CA ALA A 99 11.86 3.37 -10.01
C ALA A 99 10.86 2.31 -9.52
N VAL A 100 10.96 1.85 -8.27
CA VAL A 100 10.03 0.89 -7.66
C VAL A 100 8.60 1.44 -7.64
N HIS A 101 8.43 2.70 -7.23
CA HIS A 101 7.10 3.29 -7.06
C HIS A 101 6.50 3.88 -8.34
N ARG A 102 7.30 4.01 -9.41
CA ARG A 102 6.83 4.59 -10.66
C ARG A 102 5.98 3.64 -11.49
N ILE A 103 6.16 2.33 -11.34
CA ILE A 103 5.29 1.33 -11.97
C ILE A 103 4.11 1.09 -11.04
N PHE A 104 2.97 1.69 -11.36
CA PHE A 104 1.71 1.42 -10.67
C PHE A 104 0.93 0.35 -11.43
N ASP A 105 0.83 -0.83 -10.83
CA ASP A 105 0.17 -1.99 -11.44
C ASP A 105 -0.82 -2.62 -10.46
N PRO A 106 -2.12 -2.27 -10.56
CA PRO A 106 -3.14 -2.79 -9.66
C PRO A 106 -3.41 -4.30 -9.85
N ILE A 107 -3.12 -4.85 -11.05
CA ILE A 107 -3.41 -6.24 -11.43
C ILE A 107 -2.16 -7.13 -11.26
N GLY A 108 -0.97 -6.54 -11.27
CA GLY A 108 0.30 -7.20 -10.98
C GLY A 108 0.91 -7.98 -12.15
N PHE A 109 0.50 -7.74 -13.39
CA PHE A 109 1.13 -8.37 -14.56
C PHE A 109 2.61 -8.00 -14.75
N THR A 110 3.07 -6.91 -14.11
CA THR A 110 4.47 -6.49 -14.04
C THR A 110 5.23 -7.00 -12.81
N CYS A 111 4.59 -7.79 -11.93
CA CYS A 111 5.24 -8.37 -10.75
C CYS A 111 6.62 -9.00 -11.05
N PRO A 112 6.82 -9.79 -12.13
CA PRO A 112 8.12 -10.38 -12.42
C PRO A 112 9.24 -9.34 -12.63
N ILE A 113 8.90 -8.18 -13.20
CA ILE A 113 9.87 -7.13 -13.53
C ILE A 113 10.07 -6.18 -12.35
N THR A 114 9.02 -5.89 -11.59
CA THR A 114 9.10 -5.01 -10.42
C THR A 114 9.83 -5.66 -9.24
N LEU A 115 9.93 -6.99 -9.19
CA LEU A 115 10.60 -7.69 -8.10
C LEU A 115 12.07 -7.29 -7.92
N THR A 116 12.83 -7.22 -9.01
CA THR A 116 14.27 -6.90 -8.97
C THR A 116 14.59 -5.56 -8.28
N PRO A 117 14.00 -4.42 -8.66
CA PRO A 117 14.27 -3.14 -8.01
C PRO A 117 13.76 -3.11 -6.56
N LYS A 118 12.69 -3.85 -6.24
CA LYS A 118 12.20 -4.01 -4.86
C LYS A 118 13.22 -4.72 -3.97
N LEU A 119 13.82 -5.81 -4.46
CA LEU A 119 14.91 -6.50 -3.75
C LEU A 119 16.17 -5.64 -3.63
N LEU A 120 16.52 -4.87 -4.67
CA LEU A 120 17.64 -3.93 -4.59
C LEU A 120 17.39 -2.84 -3.55
N LEU A 121 16.18 -2.31 -3.47
CA LEU A 121 15.80 -1.32 -2.47
C LEU A 121 15.90 -1.87 -1.04
N GLN A 122 15.48 -3.13 -0.84
CA GLN A 122 15.62 -3.84 0.41
C GLN A 122 17.09 -3.99 0.83
N GLU A 123 17.94 -4.37 -0.11
CA GLU A 123 19.39 -4.48 0.11
C GLU A 123 20.01 -3.12 0.49
N CYS A 124 19.57 -2.02 -0.15
CA CYS A 124 20.00 -0.67 0.22
C CYS A 124 19.64 -0.31 1.66
N TRP A 125 18.49 -0.77 2.16
CA TRP A 125 18.12 -0.58 3.57
C TRP A 125 18.97 -1.44 4.50
N ARG A 126 19.23 -2.71 4.13
CA ARG A 126 20.05 -3.63 4.91
C ARG A 126 21.48 -3.12 5.10
N MET A 127 22.05 -2.51 4.07
CA MET A 127 23.38 -1.92 4.09
C MET A 127 23.43 -0.53 4.75
N GLY A 128 22.29 0.05 5.15
CA GLY A 128 22.25 1.39 5.74
C GLY A 128 22.61 2.51 4.77
N ILE A 129 22.50 2.29 3.44
CA ILE A 129 22.84 3.30 2.42
C ILE A 129 21.88 4.49 2.54
N SER A 130 22.42 5.71 2.60
CA SER A 130 21.63 6.93 2.62
C SER A 130 20.94 7.18 1.27
N ARG A 131 19.86 7.96 1.28
CA ARG A 131 18.98 8.15 0.11
C ARG A 131 19.73 8.74 -1.10
N ASP A 132 20.67 9.64 -0.87
CA ASP A 132 21.39 10.40 -1.90
C ASP A 132 22.82 9.91 -2.13
N VAL A 133 23.20 8.82 -1.48
CA VAL A 133 24.51 8.19 -1.68
C VAL A 133 24.46 7.25 -2.87
N GLU A 134 25.54 7.26 -3.65
CA GLU A 134 25.71 6.39 -4.80
C GLU A 134 25.81 4.92 -4.37
N LEU A 135 25.18 4.03 -5.15
CA LEU A 135 25.18 2.61 -4.88
C LEU A 135 26.56 1.98 -5.15
N PRO A 136 26.93 0.94 -4.37
CA PRO A 136 28.04 0.06 -4.69
C PRO A 136 27.96 -0.47 -6.13
N LEU A 137 29.12 -0.69 -6.74
CA LEU A 137 29.23 -1.06 -8.15
C LEU A 137 28.36 -2.27 -8.52
N GLU A 138 28.33 -3.31 -7.69
CA GLU A 138 27.54 -4.52 -7.95
C GLU A 138 26.03 -4.24 -8.02
N MET A 139 25.51 -3.42 -7.10
CA MET A 139 24.10 -3.06 -7.06
C MET A 139 23.71 -2.14 -8.22
N ARG A 140 24.61 -1.23 -8.59
CA ARG A 140 24.46 -0.38 -9.76
C ARG A 140 24.31 -1.20 -11.04
N ILE A 141 25.22 -2.16 -11.26
CA ILE A 141 25.17 -3.05 -12.43
C ILE A 141 23.84 -3.82 -12.47
N LYS A 142 23.38 -4.36 -11.33
CA LYS A 142 22.06 -5.04 -11.24
C LYS A 142 20.90 -4.11 -11.62
N PHE A 143 20.92 -2.86 -11.15
CA PHE A 143 19.87 -1.89 -11.46
C PHE A 143 19.90 -1.45 -12.92
N GLU A 144 21.08 -1.24 -13.50
CA GLU A 144 21.25 -0.88 -14.91
C GLU A 144 20.81 -2.02 -15.83
N ASN A 145 21.19 -3.25 -15.54
CA ASN A 145 20.71 -4.44 -16.25
C ASN A 145 19.19 -4.57 -16.19
N TRP A 146 18.58 -4.26 -15.03
CA TRP A 146 17.13 -4.19 -14.92
C TRP A 146 16.54 -3.09 -15.81
N LYS A 147 17.09 -1.87 -15.81
CA LYS A 147 16.62 -0.77 -16.67
C LYS A 147 16.67 -1.14 -18.15
N LEU A 148 17.71 -1.84 -18.60
CA LEU A 148 17.84 -2.28 -20.00
C LEU A 148 16.70 -3.21 -20.45
N ARG A 149 16.06 -3.91 -19.51
CA ARG A 149 14.94 -4.82 -19.79
C ARG A 149 13.57 -4.14 -19.72
N ILE A 150 13.47 -2.93 -19.14
CA ILE A 150 12.20 -2.21 -19.00
C ILE A 150 11.51 -1.92 -20.33
N PRO A 151 12.22 -1.57 -21.43
CA PRO A 151 11.58 -1.39 -22.73
C PRO A 151 10.78 -2.60 -23.23
N LEU A 152 11.12 -3.83 -22.81
CA LEU A 152 10.38 -5.05 -23.16
C LEU A 152 8.94 -5.04 -22.63
N LEU A 153 8.65 -4.26 -21.58
CA LEU A 153 7.28 -4.10 -21.07
C LEU A 153 6.36 -3.39 -22.07
N LYS A 154 6.90 -2.70 -23.10
CA LYS A 154 6.07 -2.12 -24.17
C LYS A 154 5.34 -3.17 -25.00
N GLU A 155 5.93 -4.35 -25.12
CA GLU A 155 5.35 -5.48 -25.85
C GLU A 155 4.32 -6.26 -25.02
N LEU A 156 4.29 -6.02 -23.71
CA LEU A 156 3.37 -6.68 -22.79
C LEU A 156 2.02 -5.97 -22.79
N SER A 157 1.01 -6.69 -23.26
CA SER A 157 -0.38 -6.21 -23.33
C SER A 157 -1.30 -7.31 -22.82
N ILE A 158 -2.21 -6.97 -21.90
CA ILE A 158 -3.11 -7.91 -21.25
C ILE A 158 -4.55 -7.59 -21.66
N PRO A 159 -5.37 -8.57 -22.08
CA PRO A 159 -6.78 -8.33 -22.36
C PRO A 159 -7.50 -7.84 -21.09
N ARG A 160 -8.27 -6.76 -21.21
CA ARG A 160 -9.03 -6.21 -20.08
C ARG A 160 -10.25 -7.06 -19.73
N TYR A 161 -10.85 -7.68 -20.75
CA TYR A 161 -12.04 -8.52 -20.62
C TYR A 161 -11.67 -10.01 -20.66
N LEU A 162 -11.93 -10.70 -19.55
CA LEU A 162 -11.37 -12.02 -19.23
C LEU A 162 -12.17 -13.23 -19.77
N LEU A 163 -13.25 -12.95 -20.49
CA LEU A 163 -14.26 -13.92 -20.89
C LEU A 163 -14.74 -13.63 -22.32
N LYS A 164 -13.82 -13.15 -23.17
CA LYS A 164 -14.15 -12.77 -24.54
C LYS A 164 -14.61 -14.02 -25.29
N ASN A 165 -15.84 -13.99 -25.78
CA ASN A 165 -16.47 -15.11 -26.51
C ASN A 165 -16.74 -16.37 -25.67
N SER A 166 -16.76 -16.30 -24.33
CA SER A 166 -17.16 -17.43 -23.51
C SER A 166 -18.68 -17.65 -23.62
N SER A 167 -19.10 -18.85 -23.99
CA SER A 167 -20.50 -19.28 -23.88
C SER A 167 -20.97 -19.13 -22.42
N PRO A 168 -22.23 -18.74 -22.16
CA PRO A 168 -22.78 -18.71 -20.80
C PRO A 168 -22.78 -20.09 -20.12
N TYR A 169 -22.60 -21.15 -20.89
CA TYR A 169 -22.50 -22.54 -20.41
C TYR A 169 -21.06 -23.03 -20.29
N ALA A 170 -20.07 -22.17 -20.55
CA ALA A 170 -18.67 -22.53 -20.42
C ALA A 170 -18.31 -22.80 -18.95
N LYS A 171 -17.53 -23.84 -18.73
CA LYS A 171 -17.01 -24.16 -17.40
C LYS A 171 -15.82 -23.25 -17.13
N VAL A 172 -15.92 -22.44 -16.08
CA VAL A 172 -14.88 -21.50 -15.68
C VAL A 172 -14.20 -22.02 -14.41
N THR A 173 -12.87 -22.10 -14.44
CA THR A 173 -12.04 -22.52 -13.31
C THR A 173 -10.94 -21.49 -13.06
N MET A 174 -10.46 -21.43 -11.82
CA MET A 174 -9.37 -20.54 -11.43
C MET A 174 -8.16 -21.38 -11.07
N HIS A 175 -7.05 -21.14 -11.76
CA HIS A 175 -5.78 -21.82 -11.54
C HIS A 175 -4.83 -20.85 -10.85
N ILE A 176 -4.33 -21.25 -9.67
CA ILE A 176 -3.44 -20.44 -8.87
C ILE A 176 -2.09 -21.13 -8.81
N PHE A 177 -1.05 -20.43 -9.23
CA PHE A 177 0.34 -20.86 -9.09
C PHE A 177 0.98 -20.01 -8.01
N CYS A 178 1.72 -20.65 -7.11
CA CYS A 178 2.46 -19.98 -6.06
C CYS A 178 3.88 -20.52 -6.03
N ASP A 179 4.85 -19.63 -5.89
CA ASP A 179 6.26 -19.96 -5.75
C ASP A 179 6.89 -19.11 -4.65
N ALA A 180 7.88 -19.67 -3.97
CA ALA A 180 8.60 -19.04 -2.88
C ALA A 180 10.09 -19.32 -2.98
N SER A 181 10.87 -18.26 -2.92
CA SER A 181 12.32 -18.27 -2.81
C SER A 181 12.75 -17.66 -1.48
N GLN A 182 14.04 -17.75 -1.13
CA GLN A 182 14.59 -17.07 0.04
C GLN A 182 14.47 -15.54 -0.01
N SER A 183 14.29 -14.98 -1.21
CA SER A 183 14.25 -13.53 -1.44
C SER A 183 12.82 -13.00 -1.50
N ALA A 184 11.87 -13.80 -1.98
CA ALA A 184 10.50 -13.36 -2.24
C ALA A 184 9.53 -14.51 -2.43
N TYR A 185 8.25 -14.23 -2.19
CA TYR A 185 7.14 -15.09 -2.53
C TYR A 185 6.24 -14.40 -3.58
N ALA A 186 5.70 -15.19 -4.49
CA ALA A 186 4.83 -14.71 -5.54
C ALA A 186 3.67 -15.69 -5.79
N ALA A 187 2.56 -15.14 -6.24
CA ALA A 187 1.43 -15.91 -6.72
C ALA A 187 0.86 -15.27 -7.98
N CYS A 188 0.42 -16.09 -8.92
CA CYS A 188 -0.32 -15.65 -10.10
C CYS A 188 -1.57 -16.50 -10.27
N VAL A 189 -2.61 -15.87 -10.80
CA VAL A 189 -3.94 -16.41 -10.97
C VAL A 189 -4.30 -16.32 -12.43
N PHE A 190 -4.76 -17.43 -12.99
CA PHE A 190 -5.29 -17.54 -14.34
C PHE A 190 -6.73 -18.00 -14.28
N ILE A 191 -7.55 -17.51 -15.19
CA ILE A 191 -8.90 -17.99 -15.45
C ILE A 191 -8.81 -18.94 -16.64
N ILE A 192 -9.34 -20.14 -16.46
CA ILE A 192 -9.44 -21.14 -17.51
C ILE A 192 -10.90 -21.35 -17.84
N THR A 193 -11.24 -21.19 -19.12
CA THR A 193 -12.59 -21.39 -19.63
C THR A 193 -12.59 -22.56 -20.59
N GLU A 194 -13.49 -23.52 -20.35
CA GLU A 194 -13.64 -24.75 -21.13
C GLU A 194 -15.04 -24.80 -21.75
N PHE A 195 -15.12 -24.85 -23.08
CA PHE A 195 -16.38 -24.97 -23.83
C PHE A 195 -16.16 -25.73 -25.15
N GLU A 196 -16.96 -26.77 -25.40
CA GLU A 196 -16.94 -27.55 -26.66
C GLU A 196 -15.52 -27.92 -27.13
N ASN A 197 -14.69 -28.44 -26.22
CA ASN A 197 -13.28 -28.81 -26.42
C ASN A 197 -12.30 -27.64 -26.67
N ASN A 198 -12.74 -26.39 -26.62
CA ASN A 198 -11.85 -25.23 -26.60
C ASN A 198 -11.52 -24.86 -25.15
N ILE A 199 -10.23 -24.69 -24.88
CA ILE A 199 -9.71 -24.23 -23.59
C ILE A 199 -9.03 -22.89 -23.81
N SER A 200 -9.53 -21.83 -23.16
CA SER A 200 -8.83 -20.54 -23.08
C SER A 200 -8.20 -20.37 -21.71
N CYS A 201 -7.05 -19.68 -21.66
CA CYS A 201 -6.32 -19.36 -20.44
C CYS A 201 -5.99 -17.88 -20.45
N GLU A 202 -6.48 -17.15 -19.44
CA GLU A 202 -6.36 -15.70 -19.37
C GLU A 202 -5.78 -15.28 -18.03
N PHE A 203 -4.83 -14.34 -18.06
CA PHE A 203 -4.21 -13.82 -16.84
C PHE A 203 -5.22 -12.98 -16.06
N PHE A 204 -5.41 -13.30 -14.77
CA PHE A 204 -6.32 -12.56 -13.90
C PHE A 204 -5.59 -11.55 -13.01
N GLN A 205 -4.62 -12.04 -12.23
CA GLN A 205 -3.91 -11.22 -11.26
C GLN A 205 -2.61 -11.89 -10.85
N ALA A 206 -1.59 -11.09 -10.51
CA ALA A 206 -0.42 -11.56 -9.79
C ALA A 206 -0.07 -10.63 -8.64
N ARG A 207 0.65 -11.19 -7.67
CA ARG A 207 1.21 -10.45 -6.54
C ARG A 207 2.58 -11.00 -6.22
N ASN A 208 3.48 -10.10 -5.88
CA ASN A 208 4.77 -10.42 -5.29
C ASN A 208 4.96 -9.64 -4.00
N SER A 209 5.68 -10.23 -3.07
CA SER A 209 6.17 -9.54 -1.89
C SER A 209 7.59 -10.00 -1.63
N GLU A 210 8.42 -9.03 -1.27
CA GLU A 210 9.77 -9.29 -0.86
C GLU A 210 9.73 -10.03 0.48
N GLN A 211 10.54 -11.07 0.64
CA GLN A 211 10.70 -11.71 1.92
C GLN A 211 11.61 -10.82 2.76
N ILE A 212 11.21 -10.48 3.98
CA ILE A 212 12.06 -9.72 4.90
C ILE A 212 13.21 -10.65 5.33
N VAL A 213 14.33 -10.61 4.62
CA VAL A 213 15.55 -11.33 5.03
C VAL A 213 16.21 -10.49 6.12
N GLY A 214 16.04 -10.99 7.33
CA GLY A 214 16.37 -10.28 8.54
C GLY A 214 15.17 -10.41 9.46
N THR A 215 15.26 -11.39 10.34
CA THR A 215 14.78 -11.23 11.71
C THR A 215 15.24 -9.82 12.13
N VAL A 216 14.38 -8.82 11.94
CA VAL A 216 14.22 -7.81 12.96
C VAL A 216 13.92 -8.69 14.15
N LYS A 217 14.96 -9.02 14.94
CA LYS A 217 14.76 -9.14 16.37
C LYS A 217 14.14 -7.78 16.63
N LYS A 218 12.80 -7.74 16.58
CA LYS A 218 12.07 -6.73 17.31
C LYS A 218 12.65 -6.99 18.66
N ASP A 219 13.58 -6.14 19.04
CA ASP A 219 14.04 -6.06 20.39
C ASP A 219 12.72 -5.79 21.12
N PHE A 220 12.07 -6.87 21.56
CA PHE A 220 10.85 -6.79 22.33
C PHE A 220 11.16 -6.07 23.66
N SER A 221 12.45 -5.88 23.97
CA SER A 221 12.99 -4.92 24.92
C SER A 221 12.58 -3.47 24.66
N LYS A 222 12.20 -3.09 23.42
CA LYS A 222 11.65 -1.77 23.05
C LYS A 222 10.21 -1.79 22.56
N VAL A 223 9.51 -2.94 22.59
CA VAL A 223 8.07 -2.86 22.84
C VAL A 223 8.02 -2.25 24.23
N ARG A 224 7.52 -1.00 24.33
CA ARG A 224 7.29 -0.31 25.61
C ARG A 224 6.97 -1.38 26.62
N LYS A 225 7.79 -1.54 27.68
CA LYS A 225 7.50 -2.43 28.82
C LYS A 225 6.00 -2.32 29.01
N ALA A 226 5.24 -3.30 28.52
CA ALA A 226 3.82 -3.32 28.77
C ALA A 226 3.83 -3.56 30.26
N SER A 227 3.55 -2.51 31.02
CA SER A 227 3.27 -2.61 32.45
C SER A 227 2.43 -3.86 32.60
N SER A 228 2.96 -4.84 33.34
CA SER A 228 2.32 -6.14 33.50
C SER A 228 0.93 -5.87 34.07
N ILE A 229 -0.10 -5.93 33.22
CA ILE A 229 -1.48 -5.63 33.59
C ILE A 229 -1.84 -6.54 34.77
N LYS A 230 -2.35 -5.95 35.84
CA LYS A 230 -2.78 -6.64 37.07
C LYS A 230 -4.30 -6.66 37.17
N GLU A 231 -4.79 -7.59 37.97
CA GLU A 231 -6.19 -7.57 38.42
C GLU A 231 -6.45 -6.25 39.16
N GLY A 232 -7.50 -5.53 38.75
CA GLY A 232 -7.85 -4.20 39.25
C GLY A 232 -7.46 -3.03 38.34
N ASP A 233 -6.60 -3.22 37.34
CA ASP A 233 -6.15 -2.13 36.46
C ASP A 233 -7.27 -1.58 35.56
N ILE A 234 -7.21 -0.27 35.29
CA ILE A 234 -8.10 0.40 34.34
C ILE A 234 -7.43 0.41 32.96
N VAL A 235 -8.11 -0.20 31.98
CA VAL A 235 -7.62 -0.37 30.61
C VAL A 235 -8.60 0.20 29.59
N LEU A 236 -8.05 0.76 28.51
CA LEU A 236 -8.77 1.16 27.31
C LEU A 236 -8.85 -0.02 26.34
N LEU A 237 -10.04 -0.24 25.79
CA LEU A 237 -10.29 -1.26 24.78
C LEU A 237 -10.08 -0.70 23.38
N GLY A 238 -8.97 -1.09 22.74
CA GLY A 238 -8.68 -0.70 21.37
C GLY A 238 -9.72 -1.26 20.39
N SER A 239 -10.48 -0.37 19.75
CA SER A 239 -11.39 -0.73 18.64
C SER A 239 -11.02 0.07 17.38
N LYS A 240 -11.41 -0.43 16.20
CA LYS A 240 -11.20 0.27 14.90
C LYS A 240 -11.97 1.60 14.80
N ARG A 241 -12.81 1.94 15.77
CA ARG A 241 -13.57 3.20 15.84
C ARG A 241 -13.02 4.05 16.99
N ILE A 242 -13.03 5.37 16.81
CA ILE A 242 -12.45 6.43 17.67
C ILE A 242 -12.99 6.41 19.14
N ASN A 243 -13.98 5.57 19.45
CA ASN A 243 -14.51 5.42 20.80
C ASN A 243 -13.89 4.17 21.48
N TRP A 244 -13.00 4.39 22.46
CA TRP A 244 -12.34 3.33 23.23
C TRP A 244 -12.97 3.22 24.61
N PRO A 245 -13.84 2.22 24.85
CA PRO A 245 -14.50 2.08 26.14
C PRO A 245 -13.49 1.74 27.25
N LEU A 246 -13.66 2.41 28.38
CA LEU A 246 -12.88 2.18 29.59
C LEU A 246 -13.39 0.94 30.33
N SER A 247 -12.47 0.13 30.83
CA SER A 247 -12.78 -1.16 31.45
C SER A 247 -11.87 -1.47 32.63
N ASN A 248 -12.39 -2.20 33.60
CA ASN A 248 -11.60 -2.75 34.70
C ASN A 248 -11.21 -4.22 34.40
N VAL A 249 -9.99 -4.60 34.75
CA VAL A 249 -9.47 -5.97 34.64
C VAL A 249 -9.89 -6.80 35.85
N LYS A 250 -10.76 -7.80 35.64
CA LYS A 250 -11.24 -8.67 36.71
C LYS A 250 -10.33 -9.85 37.00
N LYS A 251 -9.91 -10.55 35.94
CA LYS A 251 -9.19 -11.81 36.08
C LYS A 251 -8.29 -12.05 34.89
N ILE A 252 -7.10 -12.57 35.15
CA ILE A 252 -6.10 -12.87 34.12
C ILE A 252 -5.96 -14.37 33.98
N TYR A 253 -6.15 -14.88 32.76
CA TYR A 253 -5.96 -16.28 32.42
C TYR A 253 -4.65 -16.43 31.64
N THR A 254 -3.71 -17.20 32.19
CA THR A 254 -2.40 -17.46 31.60
C THR A 254 -2.41 -18.78 30.82
N GLY A 255 -2.23 -18.70 29.49
CA GLY A 255 -2.08 -19.83 28.57
C GLY A 255 -1.26 -19.41 27.33
N ILE A 256 -1.30 -20.16 26.23
CA ILE A 256 -0.56 -19.83 24.97
C ILE A 256 -0.89 -18.40 24.49
N VAL A 257 -2.10 -17.93 24.75
CA VAL A 257 -2.50 -16.53 24.62
C VAL A 257 -2.95 -16.03 25.99
N HIS A 258 -2.37 -14.94 26.47
CA HIS A 258 -2.85 -14.28 27.70
C HIS A 258 -4.19 -13.59 27.41
N VAL A 259 -5.24 -14.02 28.10
CA VAL A 259 -6.61 -13.50 27.95
C VAL A 259 -7.05 -12.90 29.30
N VAL A 260 -7.72 -11.76 29.22
CA VAL A 260 -8.19 -11.02 30.38
C VAL A 260 -9.70 -10.91 30.35
N GLU A 261 -10.32 -11.18 31.49
CA GLU A 261 -11.72 -10.87 31.75
C GLU A 261 -11.86 -9.43 32.19
N ILE A 262 -12.66 -8.68 31.43
CA ILE A 262 -12.77 -7.24 31.52
C ILE A 262 -14.22 -6.85 31.77
N GLN A 263 -14.47 -5.93 32.72
CA GLN A 263 -15.81 -5.40 32.98
C GLN A 263 -15.95 -3.96 32.49
N THR A 264 -16.90 -3.76 31.58
CA THR A 264 -17.36 -2.45 31.12
C THR A 264 -18.70 -2.10 31.78
N LYS A 265 -19.16 -0.85 31.62
CA LYS A 265 -20.50 -0.41 32.06
C LYS A 265 -21.64 -1.29 31.51
N ASN A 266 -21.42 -1.96 30.38
CA ASN A 266 -22.44 -2.69 29.63
C ASN A 266 -22.29 -4.23 29.73
N GLY A 267 -21.36 -4.73 30.53
CA GLY A 267 -21.15 -6.17 30.71
C GLY A 267 -19.68 -6.61 30.76
N THR A 268 -19.50 -7.92 30.95
CA THR A 268 -18.18 -8.56 31.09
C THR A 268 -17.78 -9.27 29.79
N PHE A 269 -16.53 -9.12 29.36
CA PHE A 269 -16.01 -9.69 28.12
C PHE A 269 -14.64 -10.34 28.35
N LEU A 270 -14.22 -11.22 27.43
CA LEU A 270 -12.86 -11.76 27.38
C LEU A 270 -12.09 -11.12 26.21
N ARG A 271 -10.88 -10.63 26.46
CA ARG A 271 -10.02 -10.01 25.43
C ARG A 271 -8.55 -10.41 25.57
N PRO A 272 -7.81 -10.60 24.46
CA PRO A 272 -6.36 -10.77 24.52
C PRO A 272 -5.69 -9.53 25.11
N VAL A 273 -4.66 -9.73 25.94
CA VAL A 273 -3.86 -8.64 26.56
C VAL A 273 -3.35 -7.64 25.52
N GLN A 274 -3.02 -8.12 24.32
CA GLN A 274 -2.51 -7.31 23.20
C GLN A 274 -3.47 -6.21 22.71
N ARG A 275 -4.75 -6.27 23.09
CA ARG A 275 -5.79 -5.28 22.73
C ARG A 275 -6.19 -4.37 23.89
N LEU A 276 -5.47 -4.44 25.01
CA LEU A 276 -5.69 -3.63 26.20
C LEU A 276 -4.55 -2.63 26.34
N TYR A 277 -4.91 -1.37 26.61
CA TYR A 277 -3.96 -0.29 26.84
C TYR A 277 -4.17 0.25 28.25
N LEU A 278 -3.12 0.23 29.08
CA LEU A 278 -3.20 0.76 30.44
C LEU A 278 -3.48 2.27 30.39
N LEU A 279 -4.45 2.74 31.17
CA LEU A 279 -4.64 4.18 31.35
C LEU A 279 -3.59 4.65 32.38
N GLU A 280 -2.56 5.37 31.94
CA GLU A 280 -1.61 5.99 32.85
C GLU A 280 -2.33 7.08 33.66
N VAL A 281 -2.66 6.77 34.90
CA VAL A 281 -3.01 7.81 35.89
C VAL A 281 -1.68 8.46 36.26
N GLY A 282 -1.46 9.69 35.77
CA GLY A 282 -0.23 10.42 36.08
C GLY A 282 -0.02 10.49 37.58
N GLU A 283 1.05 9.89 38.09
CA GLU A 283 1.63 10.33 39.35
C GLU A 283 1.93 11.82 39.16
N SER A 284 1.44 12.64 40.10
CA SER A 284 1.59 14.09 40.10
C SER A 284 3.07 14.49 40.15
N GLY A 285 3.70 14.55 38.98
CA GLY A 285 5.04 15.10 38.76
C GLY A 285 4.91 16.50 38.18
N ASN A 286 5.42 17.49 38.91
CA ASN A 286 5.51 18.90 38.50
C ASN A 286 6.00 19.06 37.07
N PHE A 287 5.14 19.54 36.17
CA PHE A 287 5.57 20.17 34.93
C PHE A 287 5.81 21.66 35.20
N PRO A 288 7.01 22.21 34.92
CA PRO A 288 7.19 23.65 34.96
C PRO A 288 6.42 24.28 33.78
N PHE A 289 5.68 25.36 34.07
CA PHE A 289 5.00 26.15 33.05
C PHE A 289 6.03 26.90 32.18
N PRO A 290 5.80 27.05 30.86
CA PRO A 290 6.73 27.73 29.97
C PRO A 290 6.54 29.25 30.09
N GLY A 291 7.46 29.92 30.77
CA GLY A 291 7.47 31.37 30.85
C GLY A 291 8.40 31.93 31.92
N GLU A 292 9.70 31.64 31.85
CA GLU A 292 10.73 32.44 32.53
C GLU A 292 12.07 32.23 31.81
N GLU A 293 12.49 33.26 31.05
CA GLU A 293 13.87 33.39 30.57
C GLU A 293 14.78 33.62 31.77
N SER A 294 15.75 32.73 31.99
CA SER A 294 16.95 33.09 32.72
C SER A 294 18.16 32.33 32.17
N THR A 295 19.24 33.07 32.08
CA THR A 295 20.50 32.85 31.37
C THR A 295 21.32 31.67 31.90
N PRO A 296 22.21 31.06 31.10
CA PRO A 296 23.03 29.95 31.56
C PRO A 296 24.14 30.47 32.47
N SER A 297 24.04 30.16 33.77
CA SER A 297 25.12 30.31 34.75
C SER A 297 26.05 29.10 34.72
N VAL A 298 27.34 29.40 34.69
CA VAL A 298 28.50 28.52 34.64
C VAL A 298 28.73 27.86 36.01
N ALA A 299 28.99 26.54 36.02
CA ALA A 299 29.92 25.80 36.90
C ALA A 299 29.46 24.32 36.97
N SER A 300 30.18 23.41 36.32
CA SER A 300 31.31 22.62 36.84
C SER A 300 30.89 21.21 37.21
N LEU A 301 31.12 20.25 36.31
CA LEU A 301 31.21 18.83 36.64
C LEU A 301 32.39 18.25 35.86
N SER A 302 33.46 18.05 36.62
CA SER A 302 34.68 17.34 36.27
C SER A 302 34.36 15.91 35.81
N PHE A 303 34.83 15.56 34.62
CA PHE A 303 34.94 14.17 34.20
C PHE A 303 36.34 13.95 33.63
N ASN A 304 37.15 13.24 34.41
CA ASN A 304 38.41 12.66 33.99
C ASN A 304 38.15 11.72 32.81
N ARG A 305 38.80 11.99 31.67
CA ARG A 305 39.01 11.01 30.62
C ARG A 305 40.38 11.24 30.01
N GLU A 306 41.26 10.29 30.26
CA GLU A 306 42.59 10.19 29.68
C GLU A 306 42.50 10.22 28.14
N LEU A 307 43.27 11.11 27.53
CA LEU A 307 43.48 11.21 26.09
C LEU A 307 44.57 10.21 25.67
N PRO A 308 44.44 9.51 24.53
CA PRO A 308 45.55 8.78 23.95
C PRO A 308 46.60 9.76 23.39
N SER A 309 47.86 9.48 23.71
CA SER A 309 49.06 10.23 23.34
C SER A 309 49.27 10.32 21.82
N VAL A 310 49.51 11.54 21.34
CA VAL A 310 50.00 11.86 19.99
C VAL A 310 51.49 11.50 19.89
N PRO A 311 51.97 10.83 18.83
CA PRO A 311 53.41 10.64 18.63
C PRO A 311 54.06 11.91 18.04
N ASP A 312 55.27 12.20 18.52
CA ASP A 312 56.10 13.36 18.18
C ASP A 312 56.50 13.44 16.68
N PRO A 313 56.77 14.65 16.16
CA PRO A 313 57.17 14.85 14.77
C PRO A 313 58.60 14.37 14.50
N VAL A 314 58.76 13.64 13.39
CA VAL A 314 60.06 13.22 12.84
C VAL A 314 60.84 14.44 12.34
N PRO A 315 62.14 14.59 12.66
CA PRO A 315 62.95 15.70 12.18
C PRO A 315 63.34 15.52 10.70
N ASN A 316 63.25 16.61 9.94
CA ASN A 316 63.79 16.76 8.60
C ASN A 316 65.29 16.40 8.58
N GLN A 317 65.67 15.52 7.65
CA GLN A 317 67.04 15.42 7.14
C GLN A 317 67.00 15.60 5.62
N ASN A 318 67.69 16.65 5.18
CA ASN A 318 68.20 16.98 3.85
C ASN A 318 67.23 16.99 2.66
#